data_AF-A0A0R0EJ89-F1
#
_entry.id   AF-A0A0R0EJ89-F1
#
_cell.length_a   1.000
_cell.length_b   1.000
_cell.length_c   1.000
_cell.angle_alpha   90.00
_cell.angle_beta   90.00
_cell.angle_gamma   90.00
#
_symmetry.space_group_name_H-M   'P 1'
#
loop_
_entity.id
_entity.type
_entity.pdbx_description
1 polymer ?
#
loop_
_entity_poly.entity_id
_entity_poly.type
_entity_poly.pdbx_seq_one_letter_code
_entity_poly.pdbx_strand_id
1 'polypeptide(L)'
;MACEHRWIFNLHFTPPLEQQACGRSLLAARMHVWTLELTQSLLGDPKPLVLPPLATIHLPSCGFHMTILRRFDPPLQWPVLPVDLGFHDKCVAQPWYRFLAEGDFVHGDELSFYYRPFDDIWEVVIRKQRNWGDSDSD
;
A
#
# COMPACT_ATOMS: atom_id res chain seq x y z
N MET A 1 25.43 -5.10 -24.88
CA MET A 1 24.27 -4.39 -25.48
C MET A 1 23.02 -5.07 -24.94
N ALA A 2 22.29 -4.44 -24.02
CA ALA A 2 21.02 -4.96 -23.52
C ALA A 2 19.89 -4.35 -24.34
N CYS A 3 19.15 -5.16 -25.09
CA CYS A 3 17.96 -4.71 -25.83
C CYS A 3 16.85 -4.37 -24.82
N GLU A 4 16.56 -3.08 -24.64
CA GLU A 4 15.31 -2.60 -24.02
C GLU A 4 14.12 -3.03 -24.90
N HIS A 5 13.56 -4.21 -24.64
CA HIS A 5 12.29 -4.59 -25.21
C HIS A 5 11.18 -3.80 -24.48
N ARG A 6 10.73 -2.70 -25.10
CA ARG A 6 9.47 -2.04 -24.71
C ARG A 6 8.32 -2.96 -25.10
N TRP A 7 7.84 -3.75 -24.14
CA TRP A 7 6.60 -4.49 -24.31
C TRP A 7 5.43 -3.53 -24.13
N ILE A 8 4.68 -3.29 -25.21
CA ILE A 8 3.36 -2.67 -25.16
C ILE A 8 2.35 -3.80 -25.11
N PHE A 9 1.52 -3.83 -24.07
CA PHE A 9 0.40 -4.76 -23.98
C PHE A 9 -0.90 -3.98 -24.20
N ASN A 10 -1.71 -4.41 -25.16
CA ASN A 10 -3.05 -3.86 -25.36
C ASN A 10 -4.04 -4.64 -24.49
N LEU A 11 -4.66 -3.96 -23.53
CA LEU A 11 -5.75 -4.52 -22.74
C LEU A 11 -7.06 -4.34 -23.50
N HIS A 12 -7.64 -5.43 -23.98
CA HIS A 12 -8.97 -5.43 -24.58
C HIS A 12 -10.01 -5.77 -23.51
N PHE A 13 -10.92 -4.84 -23.22
CA PHE A 13 -12.05 -5.07 -22.33
C PHE A 13 -13.29 -5.44 -23.16
N THR A 14 -13.95 -6.55 -22.80
CA THR A 14 -15.23 -6.96 -23.40
C THR A 14 -16.25 -7.17 -22.28
N PRO A 15 -17.31 -6.33 -22.19
CA PRO A 15 -17.58 -5.19 -23.07
C PRO A 15 -16.58 -4.03 -22.85
N PRO A 16 -16.45 -3.09 -23.81
CA PRO A 16 -15.70 -1.84 -23.65
C PRO A 16 -15.98 -1.20 -22.30
N LEU A 17 -14.97 -0.56 -21.69
CA LEU A 17 -15.05 -0.03 -20.32
C LEU A 17 -16.29 0.89 -20.12
N GLU A 18 -16.64 1.67 -21.14
CA GLU A 18 -17.80 2.56 -21.19
C GLU A 18 -19.14 1.80 -21.22
N GLN A 19 -19.15 0.59 -21.75
CA GLN A 19 -20.30 -0.31 -21.85
C GLN A 19 -20.38 -1.32 -20.69
N GLN A 20 -19.42 -1.30 -19.77
CA GLN A 20 -19.52 -2.04 -18.52
C GLN A 20 -20.56 -1.36 -17.63
N ALA A 21 -21.84 -1.67 -17.91
CA ALA A 21 -23.02 -1.15 -17.20
C ALA A 21 -23.20 -1.73 -15.79
N CYS A 22 -22.28 -2.58 -15.31
CA CYS A 22 -22.13 -2.72 -13.88
C CYS A 22 -21.36 -1.47 -13.43
N GLY A 23 -22.09 -0.36 -13.23
CA GLY A 23 -21.54 0.83 -12.61
C GLY A 23 -20.85 0.34 -11.35
N ARG A 24 -19.51 0.29 -11.38
CA ARG A 24 -18.74 -0.15 -10.22
C ARG A 24 -19.29 0.68 -9.09
N SER A 25 -19.92 0.00 -8.12
CA SER A 25 -20.56 0.70 -7.02
C SER A 25 -19.57 1.75 -6.57
N LEU A 26 -19.96 3.02 -6.53
CA LEU A 26 -19.05 4.08 -6.11
C LEU A 26 -18.40 3.70 -4.76
N LEU A 27 -19.17 2.98 -3.92
CA LEU A 27 -18.75 2.34 -2.66
C LEU A 27 -17.55 1.39 -2.78
N ALA A 28 -17.28 0.81 -3.94
CA ALA A 28 -16.14 -0.08 -4.20
C ALA A 28 -14.92 0.65 -4.81
N ALA A 29 -15.00 1.97 -5.02
CA ALA A 29 -13.87 2.73 -5.51
C ALA A 29 -12.75 2.78 -4.46
N ARG A 30 -11.54 2.41 -4.90
CA ARG A 30 -10.31 2.60 -4.14
C ARG A 30 -9.29 3.31 -5.02
N MET A 31 -8.49 4.16 -4.42
CA MET A 31 -7.43 4.91 -5.09
C MET A 31 -6.09 4.40 -4.61
N HIS A 32 -5.19 4.05 -5.52
CA HIS A 32 -3.80 3.82 -5.15
C HIS A 32 -3.20 5.14 -4.69
N VAL A 33 -2.48 5.13 -3.57
CA VAL A 33 -1.85 6.33 -3.02
C VAL A 33 -0.33 6.23 -3.07
N TRP A 34 0.24 5.14 -2.54
CA TRP A 34 1.69 4.89 -2.69
C TRP A 34 2.03 3.41 -2.55
N THR A 35 3.25 3.08 -2.95
CA THR A 35 3.84 1.76 -2.74
C THR A 35 5.15 1.92 -1.97
N LEU A 36 5.41 1.00 -1.05
CA LEU A 36 6.64 0.88 -0.28
C LEU A 36 7.25 -0.49 -0.54
N GLU A 37 8.50 -0.51 -1.00
CA GLU A 37 9.30 -1.74 -1.06
C GLU A 37 9.99 -1.97 0.28
N LEU A 38 9.86 -3.19 0.82
CA LEU A 38 10.47 -3.58 2.07
C LEU A 38 11.93 -3.96 1.85
N THR A 39 12.83 -3.21 2.47
CA THR A 39 14.27 -3.46 2.42
C THR A 39 14.73 -4.28 3.62
N GLN A 40 15.85 -4.99 3.46
CA GLN A 40 16.46 -5.72 4.56
C GLN A 40 16.78 -4.81 5.77
N SER A 41 17.19 -3.56 5.51
CA SER A 41 17.47 -2.59 6.58
C SER A 41 16.22 -2.14 7.31
N LEU A 42 15.11 -1.92 6.60
CA LEU A 42 13.82 -1.55 7.20
C LEU A 42 13.25 -2.68 8.05
N LEU A 43 13.40 -3.93 7.63
CA LEU A 43 12.94 -5.10 8.39
C LEU A 43 13.81 -5.37 9.63
N GLY A 44 15.11 -5.10 9.55
CA GLY A 44 16.05 -5.32 10.66
C GLY A 44 16.05 -4.21 11.72
N ASP A 45 15.83 -2.96 11.31
CA ASP A 45 15.72 -1.78 12.20
C ASP A 45 14.57 -0.87 11.73
N PRO A 46 13.31 -1.22 12.07
CA PRO A 46 12.14 -0.47 11.62
C PRO A 46 12.15 0.98 12.10
N LYS A 47 12.12 1.91 11.13
CA LYS A 47 11.89 3.35 11.37
C LYS A 47 10.41 3.69 11.21
N PRO A 48 9.93 4.80 11.83
CA PRO A 48 8.54 5.21 11.66
C PRO A 48 8.18 5.30 10.18
N LEU A 49 7.01 4.80 9.80
CA LEU A 49 6.49 4.91 8.45
C LEU A 49 6.12 6.37 8.20
N VAL A 50 6.99 7.10 7.51
CA VAL A 50 6.72 8.48 7.08
C VAL A 50 5.70 8.45 5.94
N LEU A 51 4.60 9.18 6.11
CA LEU A 51 3.52 9.25 5.14
C LEU A 51 3.86 10.27 4.06
N PRO A 52 3.77 9.91 2.77
CA PRO A 52 4.00 10.87 1.69
C PRO A 52 2.92 11.97 1.71
N PRO A 53 3.16 13.16 1.14
CA PRO A 53 2.17 14.24 1.10
C PRO A 53 0.82 13.83 0.47
N LEU A 54 0.84 12.91 -0.50
CA LEU A 54 -0.38 12.38 -1.10
C LEU A 54 -1.21 11.51 -0.15
N ALA A 55 -0.58 10.93 0.87
CA ALA A 55 -1.30 10.22 1.92
C ALA A 55 -1.97 11.18 2.91
N THR A 56 -1.31 12.30 3.19
CA THR A 56 -1.76 13.22 4.24
C THR A 56 -3.02 14.00 3.86
N ILE A 57 -3.30 14.17 2.55
CA ILE A 57 -4.57 14.74 2.04
C ILE A 57 -5.80 13.86 2.30
N HIS A 58 -5.59 12.57 2.57
CA HIS A 58 -6.65 11.59 2.84
C HIS A 58 -6.81 11.30 4.34
N LEU A 59 -6.08 12.00 5.20
CA LEU A 59 -6.27 11.89 6.64
C LEU A 59 -7.43 12.80 7.09
N PRO A 60 -8.22 12.41 8.09
CA PRO A 60 -9.29 13.27 8.58
C PRO A 60 -8.71 14.58 9.10
N SER A 61 -9.44 15.69 8.90
CA SER A 61 -8.99 17.04 9.28
C SER A 61 -8.60 17.18 10.76
N CYS A 62 -9.21 16.36 11.64
CA CYS A 62 -8.92 16.28 13.07
C CYS A 62 -8.37 14.90 13.49
N GLY A 63 -8.11 14.01 12.53
CA GLY A 63 -7.80 12.60 12.77
C GLY A 63 -6.32 12.32 12.78
N PHE A 64 -5.76 12.15 13.96
CA PHE A 64 -4.42 11.58 14.20
C PHE A 64 -4.43 10.06 14.05
N HIS A 65 -5.23 9.51 13.16
CA HIS A 65 -5.29 8.08 12.95
C HIS A 65 -5.64 7.73 11.50
N MET A 66 -5.21 6.54 11.10
CA MET A 66 -5.45 5.93 9.80
C MET A 66 -6.12 4.57 10.06
N THR A 67 -7.30 4.34 9.50
CA THR A 67 -8.03 3.08 9.70
C THR A 67 -7.66 2.08 8.61
N ILE A 68 -6.93 1.02 8.95
CA ILE A 68 -6.49 -0.03 8.01
C ILE A 68 -7.49 -1.19 8.01
N LEU A 69 -8.08 -1.48 6.85
CA LEU A 69 -8.91 -2.66 6.63
C LEU A 69 -8.06 -3.93 6.67
N ARG A 70 -8.56 -4.95 7.38
CA ARG A 70 -8.02 -6.31 7.38
C ARG A 70 -9.02 -7.26 6.73
N ARG A 71 -8.52 -8.33 6.11
CA ARG A 71 -9.35 -9.28 5.36
C ARG A 71 -10.30 -10.10 6.26
N PHE A 72 -9.83 -10.51 7.43
CA PHE A 72 -10.54 -11.44 8.32
C PHE A 72 -10.71 -10.93 9.76
N ASP A 73 -10.23 -9.71 10.02
CA ASP A 73 -10.20 -9.13 11.36
C ASP A 73 -10.83 -7.72 11.34
N PRO A 74 -11.24 -7.18 12.50
CA PRO A 74 -11.66 -5.79 12.61
C PRO A 74 -10.60 -4.82 12.07
N PRO A 75 -10.97 -3.65 11.52
CA PRO A 75 -10.00 -2.66 11.08
C PRO A 75 -9.04 -2.25 12.20
N LEU A 76 -7.77 -2.03 11.87
CA LEU A 76 -6.79 -1.48 12.80
C LEU A 76 -6.81 0.04 12.74
N GLN A 77 -6.70 0.71 13.89
CA GLN A 77 -6.45 2.15 13.92
C GLN A 77 -4.97 2.38 14.17
N TRP A 78 -4.30 3.02 13.21
CA TRP A 78 -2.90 3.38 13.28
C TRP A 78 -2.78 4.85 13.68
N PRO A 79 -2.29 5.19 14.88
CA PRO A 79 -2.06 6.58 15.25
C PRO A 79 -1.02 7.23 14.34
N VAL A 80 -1.36 8.41 13.86
CA VAL A 80 -0.53 9.27 13.02
C VAL A 80 0.05 10.38 13.89
N LEU A 81 1.38 10.40 13.97
CA LEU A 81 2.16 11.34 14.76
C LEU A 81 2.77 12.42 13.86
N PRO A 82 2.91 13.67 14.32
CA PRO A 82 3.77 14.64 13.63
C PRO A 82 5.24 14.22 13.76
N VAL A 83 6.00 14.31 12.67
CA VAL A 83 7.44 13.96 12.65
C VAL A 83 8.28 15.07 13.27
N ASP A 84 7.87 16.33 13.10
CA ASP A 84 8.54 17.50 13.67
C ASP A 84 7.54 18.64 13.90
N LEU A 85 7.97 19.71 14.59
CA LEU A 85 7.20 20.94 14.83
C LEU A 85 6.74 21.67 13.55
N GLY A 86 7.10 21.16 12.36
CA GLY A 86 6.54 21.54 11.07
C GLY A 86 5.39 20.62 10.66
N PHE A 87 4.21 21.19 10.46
CA PHE A 87 2.92 20.51 10.18
C PHE A 87 2.83 19.61 8.93
N HIS A 88 3.94 19.35 8.24
CA HIS A 88 3.92 18.72 6.92
C HIS A 88 4.19 17.22 6.96
N ASP A 89 5.07 16.77 7.86
CA ASP A 89 5.46 15.36 7.89
C ASP A 89 4.71 14.63 9.01
N LYS A 90 4.03 13.57 8.60
CA LYS A 90 3.24 12.70 9.47
C LYS A 90 3.81 11.28 9.39
N CYS A 91 3.85 10.56 10.50
CA CYS A 91 4.33 9.19 10.52
C CYS A 91 3.49 8.25 11.37
N VAL A 92 3.65 6.96 11.14
CA VAL A 92 3.09 5.89 11.96
C VAL A 92 4.24 5.07 12.55
N ALA A 93 4.29 4.94 13.88
CA ALA A 93 5.39 4.26 14.57
C ALA A 93 4.96 2.87 15.10
N GLN A 94 4.53 2.78 16.36
CA GLN A 94 4.27 1.51 17.05
C GLN A 94 3.43 0.46 16.30
N PRO A 95 2.25 0.78 15.72
CA PRO A 95 1.48 -0.24 15.01
C PRO A 95 2.13 -0.67 13.69
N TRP A 96 2.92 0.19 13.07
CA TRP A 96 3.71 -0.16 11.88
C TRP A 96 4.79 -1.19 12.24
N TYR A 97 5.48 -1.02 13.37
CA TYR A 97 6.48 -1.98 13.83
C TYR A 97 5.89 -3.35 14.13
N ARG A 98 4.73 -3.39 14.79
CA ARG A 98 4.02 -4.65 15.05
C ARG A 98 3.57 -5.30 13.76
N PHE A 99 3.03 -4.53 12.82
CA PHE A 99 2.63 -5.03 11.51
C PHE A 99 3.80 -5.69 10.77
N LEU A 100 4.97 -5.06 10.78
CA LEU A 100 6.18 -5.65 10.18
C LEU A 100 6.65 -6.90 10.92
N ALA A 101 6.63 -6.91 12.26
CA ALA A 101 7.12 -8.03 13.07
C ALA A 101 6.19 -9.26 13.04
N GLU A 102 4.88 -9.05 12.94
CA GLU A 102 3.87 -10.10 12.83
C GLU A 102 3.74 -10.64 11.39
N GLY A 103 4.14 -9.84 10.40
CA GLY A 103 4.16 -10.26 9.01
C GLY A 103 5.38 -11.11 8.68
N ASP A 104 5.18 -12.11 7.83
CA ASP A 104 6.22 -12.97 7.27
C ASP A 104 6.97 -12.28 6.11
N PHE A 105 7.32 -11.00 6.28
CA PHE A 105 7.89 -10.17 5.23
C PHE A 105 9.36 -10.47 4.95
N VAL A 106 9.74 -10.44 3.67
CA VAL A 106 11.12 -10.56 3.20
C VAL A 106 11.53 -9.33 2.40
N HIS A 107 12.84 -9.15 2.22
CA HIS A 107 13.35 -8.10 1.35
C HIS A 107 12.77 -8.25 -0.06
N GLY A 108 12.27 -7.17 -0.65
CA GLY A 108 11.66 -7.16 -1.99
C GLY A 108 10.16 -7.44 -1.99
N ASP A 109 9.55 -7.72 -0.83
CA ASP A 109 8.11 -7.60 -0.66
C ASP A 109 7.68 -6.13 -0.83
N GLU A 110 6.51 -5.92 -1.42
CA GLU A 110 5.93 -4.60 -1.60
C GLU A 110 4.60 -4.46 -0.86
N LEU A 111 4.40 -3.29 -0.26
CA LEU A 111 3.14 -2.87 0.34
C LEU A 111 2.56 -1.73 -0.49
N SER A 112 1.40 -1.94 -1.09
CA SER A 112 0.65 -0.89 -1.78
C SER A 112 -0.51 -0.40 -0.93
N PHE A 113 -0.53 0.89 -0.65
CA PHE A 113 -1.57 1.53 0.14
C PHE A 113 -2.64 2.12 -0.77
N TYR A 114 -3.87 1.72 -0.54
CA TYR A 114 -5.06 2.24 -1.22
C TYR A 114 -5.95 2.97 -0.23
N TYR A 115 -6.62 4.02 -0.69
CA TYR A 115 -7.61 4.74 0.10
C TYR A 115 -9.01 4.57 -0.51
N ARG A 116 -10.00 4.28 0.34
CA ARG A 116 -11.41 4.17 -0.01
C ARG A 116 -12.15 5.42 0.49
N PRO A 117 -12.44 6.39 -0.38
CA PRO A 117 -12.98 7.68 0.03
C PRO A 117 -14.40 7.59 0.60
N PHE A 118 -15.18 6.58 0.22
CA PHE A 118 -16.55 6.40 0.72
C PHE A 118 -16.62 5.85 2.15
N ASP A 119 -15.62 5.05 2.54
CA ASP A 119 -15.56 4.41 3.86
C ASP A 119 -14.63 5.16 4.83
N ASP A 120 -13.80 6.10 4.36
CA ASP A 120 -12.69 6.72 5.11
C ASP A 120 -11.73 5.67 5.70
N ILE A 121 -11.43 4.65 4.89
CA ILE A 121 -10.62 3.49 5.27
C ILE A 121 -9.50 3.27 4.25
N TRP A 122 -8.39 2.77 4.76
CA TRP A 122 -7.21 2.40 4.00
C TRP A 122 -7.12 0.89 3.81
N GLU A 123 -6.60 0.47 2.68
CA GLU A 123 -6.25 -0.93 2.43
C GLU A 123 -4.75 -1.07 2.18
N VAL A 124 -4.17 -2.13 2.72
CA VAL A 124 -2.80 -2.53 2.40
C VAL A 124 -2.85 -3.80 1.56
N VAL A 125 -2.32 -3.71 0.34
CA VAL A 125 -2.16 -4.87 -0.56
C VAL A 125 -0.69 -5.28 -0.53
N ILE A 126 -0.45 -6.53 -0.16
CA ILE A 126 0.89 -7.11 -0.06
C ILE A 126 1.20 -7.85 -1.36
N ARG A 127 2.32 -7.52 -2.01
CA ARG A 127 2.89 -8.29 -3.11
C ARG A 127 4.18 -8.93 -2.62
N LYS A 128 4.19 -10.26 -2.47
CA LYS A 128 5.39 -11.00 -2.08
C LYS A 128 6.44 -10.97 -3.18
N GLN A 129 7.73 -10.91 -2.80
CA GLN A 129 8.83 -11.11 -3.72
C GLN A 129 8.68 -12.48 -4.38
N ARG A 130 8.78 -12.51 -5.72
CA ARG A 130 8.76 -13.77 -6.45
C ARG A 130 10.17 -14.37 -6.37
N ASN A 131 10.37 -15.33 -5.47
CA ASN A 131 11.50 -16.23 -5.56
C ASN A 131 11.27 -17.12 -6.78
N TRP A 132 11.81 -16.71 -7.92
CA TRP A 132 12.10 -17.65 -8.99
C TRP A 132 13.21 -18.53 -8.45
N GLY A 133 12.85 -19.71 -7.92
CA GLY A 133 13.84 -20.75 -7.72
C GLY A 133 14.39 -21.05 -9.10
N ASP A 134 15.69 -20.80 -9.32
CA ASP A 134 16.44 -21.41 -10.41
C ASP A 134 16.44 -22.93 -10.15
N SER A 135 15.33 -23.57 -10.46
CA SER A 135 15.27 -25.01 -10.71
C SER A 135 15.48 -25.22 -12.21
N ASP A 136 16.62 -24.74 -12.71
CA ASP A 136 17.32 -25.34 -13.85
C ASP A 136 18.56 -26.03 -13.28
N SER A 137 18.30 -27.16 -12.63
CA SER A 137 19.31 -28.18 -12.37
C SER A 137 19.19 -29.20 -13.50
N ASP A 138 20.00 -29.04 -14.54
CA ASP A 138 20.34 -30.07 -15.53
C ASP A 138 21.81 -30.46 -15.36
#